data_AF-A0A8T3VF21-F1
#
_entry.id   AF-A0A8T3VF21-F1
#
_cell.length_a   1.000
_cell.length_b   1.000
_cell.length_c   1.000
_cell.angle_alpha   90.00
_cell.angle_beta   90.00
_cell.angle_gamma   90.00
#
_symmetry.space_group_name_H-M   'P 1'
#
loop_
_entity.id
_entity.type
_entity.pdbx_description
1 polymer ?
#
loop_
_entity_poly.entity_id
_entity_poly.type
_entity_poly.pdbx_seq_one_letter_code
_entity_poly.pdbx_strand_id
1 'polypeptide(L)'
;MGLFSKSPEEKKLKELTGGFLLTERYLHTLESYGVSRNMGYFIQNTVKQEIKRSRLGVDDIEPRLIFLIKQFATISCEELSGETKVNPTTHEERTLKFLINQTHNLEKCPRCESKYLKNDSYCHNCGHEF
;
A
#
# COMPACT_ATOMS: atom_id res chain seq x y z
N MET A 1 8.75 -31.18 -17.40
CA MET A 1 8.11 -29.87 -17.15
C MET A 1 7.48 -29.91 -15.77
N GLY A 2 8.03 -29.16 -14.81
CA GLY A 2 7.61 -29.24 -13.41
C GLY A 2 6.19 -28.70 -13.21
N LEU A 3 5.29 -29.57 -12.76
CA LEU A 3 3.98 -29.23 -12.22
C LEU A 3 4.20 -28.50 -10.89
N PHE A 4 4.39 -27.17 -10.92
CA PHE A 4 4.26 -26.36 -9.71
C PHE A 4 2.78 -26.38 -9.32
N SER A 5 2.44 -27.28 -8.39
CA SER A 5 1.17 -27.24 -7.67
C SER A 5 1.07 -25.85 -7.03
N LYS A 6 0.14 -25.04 -7.53
CA LYS A 6 -0.14 -23.72 -6.95
C LYS A 6 -0.47 -23.89 -5.48
N SER A 7 0.20 -23.11 -4.63
CA SER A 7 -0.08 -23.10 -3.20
C SER A 7 -1.53 -22.68 -2.96
N PRO A 8 -2.17 -23.11 -1.85
CA PRO A 8 -3.55 -22.74 -1.54
C PRO A 8 -3.74 -21.22 -1.51
N GLU A 9 -2.72 -20.47 -1.13
CA GLU A 9 -2.68 -19.01 -1.15
C GLU A 9 -2.75 -18.46 -2.59
N GLU A 10 -1.93 -18.98 -3.50
CA GLU A 10 -1.96 -18.55 -4.91
C GLU A 10 -3.30 -18.88 -5.58
N LYS A 11 -3.96 -19.97 -5.17
CA LYS A 11 -5.30 -20.31 -5.65
C LYS A 11 -6.33 -19.29 -5.18
N LYS A 12 -6.34 -18.97 -3.88
CA LYS A 12 -7.27 -17.98 -3.31
C LYS A 12 -7.06 -16.59 -3.90
N LEU A 13 -5.81 -16.15 -4.07
CA LEU A 13 -5.52 -14.89 -4.76
C LEU A 13 -6.07 -14.90 -6.19
N LYS A 14 -5.91 -16.02 -6.92
CA LYS A 14 -6.41 -16.16 -8.29
C LYS A 14 -7.94 -16.13 -8.36
N GLU A 15 -8.62 -16.73 -7.39
CA GLU A 15 -10.09 -16.70 -7.30
C GLU A 15 -10.61 -15.28 -7.06
N LEU A 16 -9.95 -14.52 -6.19
CA LEU A 16 -10.36 -13.15 -5.83
C LEU A 16 -10.06 -12.14 -6.94
N THR A 17 -8.83 -12.16 -7.47
CA THR A 17 -8.34 -11.11 -8.38
C THR A 17 -8.34 -11.52 -9.84
N GLY A 18 -8.39 -12.82 -10.14
CA GLY A 18 -8.13 -13.37 -11.46
C GLY A 18 -6.70 -13.88 -11.63
N GLY A 19 -6.39 -14.31 -12.84
CA GLY A 19 -5.06 -14.83 -13.20
C GLY A 19 -4.27 -13.82 -14.00
N PHE A 20 -4.20 -14.06 -15.31
CA PHE A 20 -3.59 -13.14 -16.27
C PHE A 20 -4.45 -11.89 -16.52
N LEU A 21 -5.77 -12.08 -16.49
CA LEU A 21 -6.76 -11.01 -16.57
C LEU A 21 -7.42 -10.84 -15.20
N LEU A 22 -7.70 -9.59 -14.84
CA LEU A 22 -8.46 -9.27 -13.64
C LEU A 22 -9.93 -9.67 -13.82
N THR A 23 -10.52 -10.24 -12.77
CA THR A 23 -11.96 -10.55 -12.75
C THR A 23 -12.81 -9.29 -12.71
N GLU A 24 -14.01 -9.34 -13.29
CA GLU A 24 -14.95 -8.21 -13.25
C GLU A 24 -15.29 -7.79 -11.81
N ARG A 25 -15.44 -8.75 -10.89
CA ARG A 25 -15.70 -8.47 -9.47
C ARG A 25 -14.57 -7.63 -8.84
N TYR A 26 -13.32 -7.96 -9.15
CA TYR A 26 -12.17 -7.22 -8.65
C TYR A 26 -12.05 -5.85 -9.31
N LEU A 27 -12.33 -5.74 -10.62
CA LEU A 27 -12.38 -4.45 -11.33
C LEU A 27 -13.45 -3.53 -10.74
N HIS A 28 -14.66 -4.02 -10.52
CA HIS A 28 -15.73 -3.25 -9.91
C HIS A 28 -15.38 -2.81 -8.48
N THR A 29 -14.65 -3.66 -7.73
CA THR A 29 -14.12 -3.28 -6.42
C THR A 29 -13.14 -2.12 -6.57
N LEU A 30 -12.14 -2.21 -7.45
CA LEU A 30 -11.18 -1.12 -7.68
C LEU A 30 -11.88 0.18 -8.10
N GLU A 31 -12.84 0.10 -9.02
CA GLU A 31 -13.63 1.24 -9.49
C GLU A 31 -14.44 1.88 -8.35
N SER A 32 -15.04 1.09 -7.46
CA SER A 32 -15.77 1.60 -6.29
C SER A 32 -14.88 2.39 -5.32
N TYR A 33 -13.57 2.10 -5.33
CA TYR A 33 -12.56 2.80 -4.54
C TYR A 33 -11.79 3.86 -5.37
N GLY A 34 -12.17 4.12 -6.62
CA GLY A 34 -11.48 5.08 -7.50
C GLY A 34 -10.06 4.65 -7.91
N VAL A 35 -9.74 3.36 -7.79
CA VAL A 35 -8.41 2.81 -8.09
C VAL A 35 -8.35 2.36 -9.55
N SER A 36 -7.32 2.79 -10.27
CA SER A 36 -7.15 2.42 -11.69
C SER A 36 -6.84 0.93 -11.89
N ARG A 37 -7.21 0.40 -13.07
CA ARG A 37 -6.93 -0.98 -13.47
C ARG A 37 -5.46 -1.37 -13.39
N ASN A 38 -4.56 -0.46 -13.79
CA ASN A 38 -3.11 -0.67 -13.73
C ASN A 38 -2.64 -0.87 -12.29
N MET A 39 -3.19 -0.10 -11.35
CA MET A 39 -2.91 -0.25 -9.93
C MET A 39 -3.49 -1.56 -9.38
N GLY A 40 -4.63 -2.01 -9.90
CA GLY A 40 -5.19 -3.33 -9.63
C GLY A 40 -4.22 -4.49 -9.89
N TYR A 41 -3.51 -4.46 -11.02
CA TYR A 41 -2.45 -5.43 -11.34
C TYR A 41 -1.25 -5.30 -10.41
N PHE A 42 -0.87 -4.08 -10.04
CA PHE A 42 0.22 -3.85 -9.10
C PHE A 42 -0.09 -4.44 -7.71
N ILE A 43 -1.31 -4.21 -7.21
CA ILE A 43 -1.80 -4.77 -5.93
C ILE A 43 -1.78 -6.29 -5.97
N GLN A 44 -2.31 -6.89 -7.05
CA GLN A 44 -2.30 -8.34 -7.25
C GLN A 44 -0.86 -8.89 -7.21
N ASN A 45 0.07 -8.24 -7.90
CA ASN A 45 1.46 -8.70 -7.98
C ASN A 45 2.18 -8.53 -6.63
N THR A 46 1.84 -7.49 -5.87
CA THR A 46 2.34 -7.26 -4.50
C THR A 46 1.95 -8.40 -3.57
N VAL A 47 0.66 -8.74 -3.52
CA VAL A 47 0.15 -9.85 -2.70
C VAL A 47 0.77 -11.18 -3.14
N LYS A 48 0.95 -11.38 -4.45
CA LYS A 48 1.64 -12.57 -4.99
C LYS A 48 3.08 -12.68 -4.50
N GLN A 49 3.82 -11.57 -4.40
CA GLN A 49 5.18 -11.57 -3.87
C GLN A 49 5.21 -11.80 -2.35
N GLU A 50 4.22 -11.30 -1.61
CA GLU A 50 4.07 -11.57 -0.16
C GLU A 50 3.82 -13.06 0.11
N ILE A 51 2.95 -13.70 -0.69
CA ILE A 51 2.72 -15.15 -0.67
C ILE A 51 4.00 -15.92 -0.96
N LYS A 52 4.74 -15.56 -2.02
CA LYS A 52 6.02 -16.22 -2.36
C LYS A 52 7.07 -16.13 -1.25
N ARG A 53 7.03 -15.06 -0.46
CA ARG A 53 7.91 -14.85 0.70
C ARG A 53 7.39 -15.53 1.98
N SER A 54 6.31 -16.30 1.90
CA SER A 54 5.65 -16.96 3.04
C SER A 54 5.24 -15.97 4.15
N ARG A 55 4.89 -14.73 3.77
CA ARG A 55 4.51 -13.66 4.71
C ARG A 55 3.00 -13.52 4.88
N LEU A 56 2.21 -14.32 4.15
CA LEU A 56 0.77 -14.20 4.10
C LEU A 56 0.14 -15.58 4.16
N GLY A 57 -0.72 -15.81 5.15
CA GLY A 57 -1.54 -17.01 5.24
C GLY A 57 -2.75 -16.93 4.30
N VAL A 58 -3.39 -18.07 4.02
CA VAL A 58 -4.58 -18.15 3.16
C VAL A 58 -5.69 -17.21 3.64
N ASP A 59 -5.91 -17.12 4.95
CA ASP A 59 -6.99 -16.33 5.53
C ASP A 59 -6.74 -14.82 5.45
N ASP A 60 -5.47 -14.40 5.35
CA ASP A 60 -5.06 -13.00 5.34
C ASP A 60 -5.07 -12.36 3.94
N ILE A 61 -5.23 -13.15 2.88
CA ILE A 61 -5.14 -12.68 1.48
C ILE A 61 -6.20 -11.62 1.16
N GLU A 62 -7.44 -11.88 1.54
CA GLU A 62 -8.57 -10.98 1.26
C GLU A 62 -8.49 -9.69 2.11
N PRO A 63 -8.28 -9.75 3.44
CA PRO A 63 -8.01 -8.55 4.24
C PRO A 63 -6.85 -7.72 3.69
N ARG A 64 -5.77 -8.37 3.27
CA ARG A 64 -4.59 -7.70 2.72
C ARG A 64 -4.88 -7.00 1.39
N LEU A 65 -5.64 -7.63 0.50
CA LEU A 65 -6.08 -7.02 -0.75
C LEU A 65 -6.92 -5.77 -0.48
N ILE A 66 -7.92 -5.87 0.39
CA ILE A 66 -8.79 -4.74 0.74
C ILE A 66 -7.98 -3.60 1.37
N PHE A 67 -7.03 -3.92 2.25
CA PHE A 67 -6.13 -2.95 2.85
C PHE A 67 -5.33 -2.18 1.79
N LEU A 68 -4.71 -2.89 0.83
CA LEU A 68 -3.94 -2.26 -0.24
C LEU A 68 -4.82 -1.41 -1.16
N ILE A 69 -6.02 -1.88 -1.52
CA ILE A 69 -6.97 -1.10 -2.34
C ILE A 69 -7.32 0.21 -1.63
N LYS A 70 -7.73 0.14 -0.35
CA LYS A 70 -8.06 1.32 0.46
C LYS A 70 -6.87 2.27 0.54
N GLN A 71 -5.67 1.74 0.79
CA GLN A 71 -4.46 2.52 0.89
C GLN A 71 -4.15 3.29 -0.40
N PHE A 72 -4.29 2.65 -1.57
CA PHE A 72 -4.07 3.30 -2.85
C PHE A 72 -5.19 4.27 -3.23
N ALA A 73 -6.43 3.99 -2.83
CA ALA A 73 -7.56 4.90 -2.99
C ALA A 73 -7.31 6.24 -2.27
N THR A 74 -6.82 6.20 -1.03
CA THR A 74 -6.50 7.42 -0.27
C THR A 74 -5.45 8.28 -0.97
N ILE A 75 -4.43 7.64 -1.55
CA ILE A 75 -3.38 8.32 -2.31
C ILE A 75 -3.96 9.00 -3.56
N SER A 76 -4.90 8.37 -4.25
CA SER A 76 -5.55 8.95 -5.43
C SER A 76 -6.54 10.08 -5.11
N CYS A 77 -7.17 10.07 -3.93
CA CYS A 77 -8.09 11.15 -3.51
C CYS A 77 -7.36 12.42 -3.03
N GLU A 78 -6.21 12.29 -2.36
CA GLU A 78 -5.41 13.44 -1.92
C GLU A 78 -4.80 14.23 -3.11
N GLU A 79 -4.67 13.61 -4.29
CA GLU A 79 -4.27 14.32 -5.52
C GLU A 79 -5.40 15.21 -6.09
N LEU A 80 -6.66 15.01 -5.68
CA LEU A 80 -7.83 15.71 -6.23
C LEU A 80 -8.39 16.80 -5.30
N SER A 81 -8.20 16.69 -3.97
CA SER A 81 -8.65 17.71 -3.01
C SER A 81 -7.54 18.71 -2.67
N GLY A 82 -7.22 19.56 -3.65
CA GLY A 82 -6.63 20.90 -3.49
C GLY A 82 -5.50 21.10 -2.46
N GLU A 83 -4.25 21.04 -2.92
CA GLU A 83 -3.34 22.19 -2.91
C GLU A 83 -2.02 21.82 -3.63
N THR A 84 -1.67 22.64 -4.62
CA THR A 84 -0.39 22.62 -5.38
C THR A 84 -0.25 21.53 -6.45
N LYS A 85 -0.54 21.95 -7.70
CA LYS A 85 -0.01 21.35 -8.92
C LYS A 85 1.52 21.25 -8.84
N VAL A 86 2.05 20.05 -8.66
CA VAL A 86 3.42 19.74 -9.09
C VAL A 86 3.39 18.43 -9.88
N ASN A 87 4.00 18.52 -11.06
CA ASN A 87 4.21 17.53 -12.11
C ASN A 87 4.56 16.09 -11.64
N PRO A 88 4.45 15.07 -12.53
CA PRO A 88 4.39 13.66 -12.15
C PRO A 88 5.64 13.27 -11.37
N THR A 89 5.45 13.14 -10.07
CA THR A 89 6.52 12.91 -9.12
C THR A 89 7.02 11.47 -9.28
N THR A 90 8.34 11.31 -9.40
CA THR A 90 9.01 10.04 -9.68
C THR A 90 8.66 8.97 -8.62
N HIS A 91 8.90 7.69 -8.91
CA HIS A 91 8.67 6.59 -7.95
C HIS A 91 9.24 6.90 -6.55
N GLU A 92 10.36 7.62 -6.49
CA GLU A 92 11.03 8.07 -5.28
C GLU A 92 10.21 9.09 -4.49
N GLU A 93 9.61 10.08 -5.14
CA GLU A 93 8.75 11.06 -4.47
C GLU A 93 7.42 10.46 -4.00
N ARG A 94 6.87 9.48 -4.72
CA ARG A 94 5.71 8.69 -4.24
C ARG A 94 6.07 7.86 -3.02
N THR A 95 7.29 7.30 -3.01
CA THR A 95 7.82 6.56 -1.86
C THR A 95 8.09 7.49 -0.67
N LEU A 96 8.60 8.69 -0.91
CA LEU A 96 8.79 9.72 0.12
C LEU A 96 7.44 10.18 0.69
N LYS A 97 6.45 10.46 -0.15
CA LYS A 97 5.08 10.76 0.31
C LYS A 97 4.48 9.59 1.09
N PHE A 98 4.71 8.35 0.67
CA PHE A 98 4.31 7.15 1.41
C PHE A 98 4.97 7.06 2.79
N LEU A 99 6.26 7.38 2.91
CA LEU A 99 6.98 7.41 4.19
C LEU A 99 6.49 8.56 5.09
N ILE A 100 6.23 9.73 4.50
CA ILE A 100 5.76 10.93 5.21
C ILE A 100 4.30 10.78 5.68
N ASN A 101 3.43 10.15 4.88
CA ASN A 101 2.02 9.92 5.20
C ASN A 101 1.79 8.76 6.19
N GLN A 102 2.85 8.18 6.76
CA GLN A 102 2.73 7.29 7.92
C GLN A 102 2.46 8.09 9.20
N THR A 103 1.43 8.95 9.20
CA THR A 103 1.05 9.81 10.32
C THR A 103 0.74 9.04 11.61
N HIS A 104 0.42 7.75 11.51
CA HIS A 104 0.27 6.82 12.63
C HIS A 104 1.60 6.41 13.30
N ASN A 105 2.72 6.55 12.60
CA ASN A 105 4.07 6.31 13.10
C ASN A 105 4.80 7.60 13.52
N LEU A 106 4.13 8.75 13.36
CA LEU A 106 4.63 10.04 13.80
C LEU A 106 4.15 10.34 15.22
N GLU A 107 5.08 10.58 16.13
CA GLU A 107 4.82 11.10 17.47
C GLU A 107 5.16 12.59 17.54
N LYS A 108 4.64 13.28 18.55
CA LYS A 108 4.94 14.70 18.79
C LYS A 108 6.04 14.81 19.81
N CYS A 109 7.09 15.57 19.48
CA CYS A 109 8.15 15.85 20.43
C CYS A 109 7.53 16.55 21.66
N PRO A 110 7.81 16.11 22.91
CA PRO A 110 7.24 16.72 24.10
C PRO A 110 7.78 18.13 24.36
N ARG A 111 8.87 18.52 23.68
CA ARG A 111 9.54 19.82 23.88
C ARG A 111 9.14 20.89 22.86
N CYS A 112 8.98 20.52 21.60
CA CYS A 112 8.72 21.49 20.52
C CYS A 112 7.53 21.11 19.62
N GLU A 113 6.81 20.05 19.97
CA GLU A 113 5.63 19.53 19.26
C GLU A 113 5.84 19.15 17.78
N SER A 114 7.06 19.25 17.26
CA SER A 114 7.38 18.80 15.91
C SER A 114 7.18 17.30 15.80
N LYS A 115 6.65 16.86 14.66
CA LYS A 115 6.46 15.45 14.35
C LYS A 115 7.80 14.77 14.12
N TYR A 116 8.00 13.59 14.70
CA TYR A 116 9.17 12.73 14.52
C TYR A 116 8.71 11.28 14.35
N LEU A 117 9.55 10.41 13.78
CA LEU A 117 9.26 8.99 13.65
C LEU A 117 9.63 8.25 14.95
N LYS A 118 8.84 7.26 15.38
CA LYS A 118 9.14 6.48 16.61
C LYS A 118 10.53 5.83 16.66
N ASN A 119 11.19 5.66 15.51
CA ASN A 119 12.53 5.09 15.43
C ASN A 119 13.65 6.15 15.51
N ASP A 120 13.30 7.44 15.54
CA ASP A 120 14.28 8.51 15.66
C ASP A 120 14.77 8.56 17.11
N SER A 121 16.09 8.50 17.31
CA SER A 121 16.71 8.60 18.63
C SER A 121 16.68 10.03 19.19
N TYR A 122 16.37 11.02 18.35
CA TYR A 122 16.32 12.43 18.72
C TYR A 122 15.43 13.24 17.78
N CYS A 123 14.95 14.38 18.28
CA CYS A 123 14.14 15.32 17.53
C CYS A 123 15.02 16.14 16.59
N HIS A 124 14.79 16.01 15.28
CA HIS A 124 15.50 16.79 14.26
C HIS A 124 15.31 18.32 14.35
N ASN A 125 14.25 18.80 15.01
CA ASN A 125 13.96 20.23 15.12
C ASN A 125 14.59 20.89 16.37
N CYS A 126 14.60 20.21 17.52
CA CYS A 126 15.08 20.79 18.78
C CYS A 126 16.25 20.04 19.43
N GLY A 127 16.72 18.95 18.81
CA GLY A 127 17.82 18.12 19.32
C GLY A 127 17.48 17.34 20.60
N HIS A 128 16.20 17.22 20.96
CA HIS A 128 15.78 16.47 22.14
C HIS A 128 15.87 14.96 21.89
N GLU A 129 16.69 14.25 22.65
CA GLU A 129 16.80 12.78 22.60
C GLU A 129 15.55 12.12 23.20
N PHE A 130 15.07 11.04 22.56
CA PHE A 130 13.84 10.30 22.92
C PHE A 130 14.13 8.97 23.61
#